data_AF-A0A850SW16-F1
#
_entry.id   AF-A0A850SW16-F1
#
_cell.length_a   1.000
_cell.length_b   1.000
_cell.length_c   1.000
_cell.angle_alpha   90.00
_cell.angle_beta   90.00
_cell.angle_gamma   90.00
#
_symmetry.space_group_name_H-M   'P 1'
#
loop_
_entity.id
_entity.type
_entity.pdbx_description
1 polymer ?
#
loop_
_entity_poly.entity_id
_entity_poly.type
_entity_poly.pdbx_seq_one_letter_code
_entity_poly.pdbx_strand_id
1 'polypeptide(L)' 'MKPAPIPTDESERLSALKALNILDTPREPRFDQITELVADVFDVPMVYLT' A
#
# COMPACT_ATOMS: atom_id res chain seq x y z
N MET A 1 -6.18 16.67 -4.97
CA MET A 1 -6.42 15.65 -3.93
C MET A 1 -6.67 16.34 -2.60
N LYS A 2 -7.64 15.88 -1.81
CA LYS A 2 -7.77 16.31 -0.41
C LYS A 2 -6.71 15.55 0.42
N PRO A 3 -5.95 16.23 1.30
CA PRO A 3 -4.98 15.53 2.15
C PRO A 3 -5.70 14.56 3.08
N ALA A 4 -5.14 13.36 3.25
CA ALA A 4 -5.61 12.42 4.24
C ALA A 4 -5.41 13.02 5.65
N PRO A 5 -6.36 12.81 6.59
CA PRO A 5 -6.19 13.26 7.96
C PRO A 5 -5.01 12.53 8.61
N ILE A 6 -4.22 13.27 9.40
CA ILE A 6 -3.15 12.69 10.20
C ILE A 6 -3.79 12.06 11.45
N PRO A 7 -3.57 10.75 11.71
CA PRO A 7 -4.12 10.09 12.88
C PRO A 7 -3.40 10.54 14.16
N THR A 8 -4.07 10.38 15.31
CA THR A 8 -3.54 10.84 16.62
C THR A 8 -2.28 10.10 17.07
N ASP A 9 -2.08 8.88 16.58
CA ASP A 9 -1.00 7.94 16.88
C ASP A 9 0.06 7.88 15.76
N GLU A 10 0.21 8.95 14.97
CA GLU A 10 1.08 8.98 13.79
C GLU A 10 2.53 8.55 14.09
N SER A 11 3.07 8.90 15.26
CA SER A 11 4.42 8.48 15.67
C SER A 11 4.55 6.97 15.80
N GLU A 12 3.56 6.31 16.41
CA GLU A 12 3.53 4.85 16.56
C GLU A 12 3.33 4.16 15.21
N ARG A 13 2.41 4.68 14.39
CA ARG A 13 2.18 4.20 13.02
C ARG A 13 3.46 4.21 12.17
N LEU A 14 4.20 5.32 12.20
CA LEU A 14 5.45 5.46 11.45
C LEU A 14 6.58 4.57 12.02
N SER A 15 6.63 4.37 13.34
CA SER A 15 7.58 3.44 13.97
C SER A 15 7.33 2.00 13.53
N ALA A 16 6.06 1.57 13.57
CA ALA A 16 5.65 0.24 13.13
C ALA A 16 5.96 0.02 11.63
N LEU A 17 5.64 0.99 10.78
CA LEU A 17 5.95 0.93 9.34
C LEU A 17 7.45 0.73 9.08
N LYS A 18 8.31 1.49 9.77
CA LYS A 18 9.77 1.36 9.64
C LYS A 18 10.26 -0.01 10.12
N ALA A 19 9.69 -0.53 11.20
CA ALA A 19 10.06 -1.84 11.74
C ALA A 19 9.77 -3.00 10.76
N LEU A 20 8.78 -2.85 9.87
CA LEU A 20 8.47 -3.84 8.84
C LEU A 20 9.51 -3.92 7.71
N ASN A 21 10.36 -2.91 7.53
CA ASN A 21 11.37 -2.83 6.46
C ASN A 21 10.82 -3.11 5.04
N ILE A 22 9.57 -2.71 4.78
CA ILE A 22 8.90 -2.90 3.48
C ILE A 22 9.07 -1.70 2.54
N LEU A 23 9.48 -0.55 3.07
CA LEU A 23 9.71 0.66 2.29
C LEU A 23 10.95 0.51 1.41
N ASP A 24 10.87 1.04 0.19
CA ASP A 24 11.97 1.04 -0.80
C ASP A 24 12.51 -0.37 -1.13
N THR A 25 11.67 -1.40 -0.96
CA THR A 25 12.00 -2.78 -1.34
C THR A 25 11.67 -3.05 -2.82
N PRO A 26 12.36 -4.00 -3.48
CA PRO A 26 11.98 -4.44 -4.82
C PRO A 26 10.56 -5.00 -4.85
N ARG A 27 9.92 -4.91 -6.01
CA ARG A 27 8.61 -5.51 -6.25
C ARG A 27 8.62 -7.01 -5.99
N GLU A 28 7.58 -7.52 -5.34
CA GLU A 28 7.34 -8.95 -5.18
C GLU A 28 6.22 -9.41 -6.13
N PRO A 29 6.46 -10.42 -6.99
CA PRO A 29 5.46 -10.88 -7.97
C PRO A 29 4.12 -11.30 -7.37
N ARG A 30 4.11 -11.76 -6.11
CA ARG A 30 2.88 -12.14 -5.40
C ARG A 30 1.92 -10.96 -5.24
N PHE A 31 2.43 -9.75 -5.04
CA PHE A 31 1.61 -8.57 -4.86
C PHE A 31 1.07 -8.07 -6.20
N ASP A 32 1.89 -8.13 -7.25
CA ASP A 32 1.47 -7.79 -8.61
C ASP A 32 0.30 -8.69 -9.06
N GLN A 33 0.39 -10.00 -8.84
CA GLN A 33 -0.69 -10.96 -9.12
C GLN A 33 -2.00 -10.63 -8.40
N ILE A 34 -1.93 -10.18 -7.14
CA ILE A 34 -3.12 -9.75 -6.39
C ILE A 34 -3.71 -8.50 -7.02
N THR A 35 -2.89 -7.52 -7.38
CA THR A 35 -3.37 -6.27 -7.99
C THR A 35 -3.99 -6.49 -9.38
N GLU A 36 -3.43 -7.41 -10.18
CA GLU A 36 -4.00 -7.80 -11.48
C GLU A 36 -5.36 -8.46 -11.31
N LEU A 37 -5.47 -9.45 -10.41
CA LEU A 37 -6.74 -10.12 -10.10
C LEU A 37 -7.81 -9.12 -9.64
N VAL A 38 -7.45 -8.19 -8.76
CA VAL A 38 -8.39 -7.17 -8.26
C VAL A 38 -8.81 -6.23 -9.38
N ALA A 39 -7.89 -5.82 -10.26
CA ALA A 39 -8.23 -4.97 -11.41
C ALA A 39 -9.27 -5.64 -12.31
N ASP A 40 -9.07 -6.93 -12.61
CA ASP A 40 -9.98 -7.72 -13.45
C ASP A 40 -11.34 -7.95 -12.79
N VAL A 41 -11.37 -8.28 -11.49
CA VAL A 41 -12.61 -8.58 -10.75
C VAL A 41 -13.49 -7.34 -10.60
N PHE A 42 -12.89 -6.18 -10.38
CA PHE A 42 -13.62 -4.93 -10.13
C PHE A 42 -13.79 -4.05 -11.38
N ASP A 43 -13.28 -4.48 -12.55
CA ASP A 43 -13.32 -3.73 -13.81
C ASP A 43 -12.78 -2.29 -13.65
N VAL A 44 -11.62 -2.16 -13.01
CA VAL A 44 -10.97 -0.87 -12.74
C VAL A 44 -9.66 -0.73 -13.50
N PRO A 45 -9.31 0.49 -13.98
CA PRO A 45 -8.12 0.69 -14.81
C PRO A 45 -6.80 0.65 -14.03
N MET A 46 -6.85 0.67 -12.69
CA MET A 46 -5.66 0.69 -11.83
C MET A 46 -5.97 0.21 -10.42
N VAL A 47 -5.04 -0.57 -9.86
CA VAL A 47 -4.97 -0.94 -8.44
C VAL A 47 -3.59 -0.57 -7.93
N TYR A 48 -3.48 -0.15 -6.67
CA TYR A 48 -2.23 0.32 -6.08
C TYR A 48 -2.03 -0.24 -4.67
N LEU A 49 -0.79 -0.63 -4.35
CA LEU A 49 -0.36 -1.12 -3.05
C LEU A 49 0.82 -0.23 -2.59
N THR A 50 0.72 0.39 -1.42
CA THR A 50 1.70 1.36 -0.89
C THR A 50 1.80 1.33 0.63
#